data_AF-B6GAN6-F1
#
_entry.id   AF-B6GAN6-F1
#
_cell.length_a   1.000
_cell.length_b   1.000
_cell.length_c   1.000
_cell.angle_alpha   90.00
_cell.angle_beta   90.00
_cell.angle_gamma   90.00
#
_symmetry.space_group_name_H-M   'P 1'
#
loop_
_entity.id
_entity.type
_entity.pdbx_description
1 polymer ?
#
loop_
_entity_poly.entity_id
_entity_poly.type
_entity_poly.pdbx_seq_one_letter_code
_entity_poly.pdbx_strand_id
1 'polypeptide(L)' 'MKTLKEVREAKGVKQLAVANYLGISRQTYAAYEQNQDQMSIEQARAVCKFLGCKVADIFLPQEVC' A
#
# COMPACT_ATOMS: atom_id res chain seq x y z
N MET A 1 -1.89 1.73 -14.54
CA MET A 1 -1.29 1.19 -13.29
C MET A 1 -2.02 1.85 -12.14
N LYS A 2 -2.48 1.11 -11.11
CA LYS A 2 -3.14 1.71 -9.94
C LYS A 2 -2.18 1.72 -8.76
N THR A 3 -1.97 2.87 -8.16
CA THR A 3 -1.11 3.03 -6.98
C THR A 3 -1.88 2.69 -5.69
N LEU A 4 -1.15 2.39 -4.60
CA LEU A 4 -1.75 2.23 -3.26
C LEU A 4 -2.65 3.42 -2.88
N LYS A 5 -2.20 4.62 -3.24
CA LYS A 5 -2.92 5.86 -2.99
C LYS A 5 -4.27 5.88 -3.68
N GLU A 6 -4.32 5.55 -4.97
CA GLU A 6 -5.58 5.52 -5.73
C GLU A 6 -6.54 4.45 -5.22
N VAL A 7 -6.05 3.27 -4.89
CA VAL A 7 -6.88 2.19 -4.31
C VAL A 7 -7.45 2.63 -2.96
N ARG A 8 -6.63 3.26 -2.11
CA ARG A 8 -7.05 3.81 -0.82
C ARG A 8 -8.11 4.89 -0.99
N GLU A 9 -7.89 5.84 -1.90
CA GLU A 9 -8.80 6.96 -2.17
C GLU A 9 -10.13 6.51 -2.77
N ALA A 10 -10.11 5.54 -3.70
CA ALA A 10 -11.31 4.93 -4.24
C ALA A 10 -12.17 4.25 -3.16
N LYS A 11 -11.55 3.79 -2.06
CA LYS A 11 -12.24 3.20 -0.90
C LYS A 11 -12.60 4.21 0.19
N GLY A 12 -12.26 5.49 0.02
CA GLY A 12 -12.52 6.51 1.04
C GLY A 12 -11.71 6.33 2.33
N VAL A 13 -10.63 5.54 2.29
CA VAL A 13 -9.84 5.20 3.47
C VAL A 13 -8.80 6.28 3.75
N LYS A 14 -8.66 6.68 5.02
CA LYS A 14 -7.61 7.62 5.43
C LYS A 14 -6.28 6.90 5.59
N GLN A 15 -5.17 7.57 5.27
CA GLN A 15 -3.80 7.05 5.48
C GLN A 15 -3.59 6.58 6.93
N LEU A 16 -4.11 7.33 7.92
CA LEU A 16 -4.00 6.98 9.33
C LEU A 16 -4.69 5.64 9.67
N ALA A 17 -5.78 5.29 8.98
CA ALA A 17 -6.47 4.02 9.23
C ALA A 17 -5.61 2.82 8.80
N VAL A 18 -4.95 2.93 7.64
CA VAL A 18 -4.05 1.88 7.15
C VAL A 18 -2.78 1.80 8.02
N ALA A 19 -2.23 2.95 8.41
CA ALA A 19 -1.09 3.02 9.30
C ALA A 19 -1.37 2.37 10.66
N ASN A 20 -2.53 2.66 11.26
CA ASN A 20 -2.98 2.05 12.50
C ASN A 20 -3.19 0.54 12.35
N TYR A 21 -3.76 0.08 11.23
CA TYR A 21 -3.92 -1.34 10.94
C TYR A 21 -2.57 -2.08 10.84
N LEU A 22 -1.57 -1.42 10.26
CA LEU A 22 -0.21 -1.94 10.14
C LEU A 22 0.64 -1.77 11.40
N GLY A 23 0.17 -1.01 12.40
CA GLY A 23 0.97 -0.67 13.58
C GLY A 23 2.17 0.24 13.29
N ILE A 24 2.11 1.06 12.23
CA ILE A 24 3.17 1.98 11.83
C ILE A 24 2.73 3.44 11.93
N SER A 25 3.67 4.36 11.80
CA SER A 25 3.34 5.80 11.75
C SER A 25 2.63 6.16 10.43
N ARG A 26 1.78 7.19 10.47
CA ARG A 26 1.15 7.76 9.26
C ARG A 26 2.21 8.22 8.24
N GLN A 27 3.34 8.75 8.71
CA GLN A 27 4.45 9.19 7.85
C GLN A 27 5.08 8.01 7.12
N THR A 28 5.30 6.89 7.81
CA THR A 28 5.81 5.64 7.23
C THR A 28 4.87 5.15 6.12
N TYR A 29 3.56 5.12 6.38
CA TYR A 29 2.59 4.73 5.36
C TYR A 29 2.57 5.71 4.16
N ALA A 30 2.68 7.02 4.40
CA ALA A 30 2.77 8.00 3.32
C ALA A 30 4.04 7.82 2.47
N ALA A 31 5.16 7.44 3.09
CA ALA A 31 6.38 7.09 2.38
C ALA A 31 6.20 5.83 1.53
N TYR A 32 5.46 4.82 2.02
CA TYR A 32 5.13 3.62 1.24
C TYR A 32 4.25 3.91 0.02
N GLU A 33 3.33 4.88 0.10
CA GLU A 33 2.55 5.28 -1.09
C GLU A 33 3.43 5.88 -2.20
N GLN A 34 4.57 6.47 -1.84
CA GLN A 34 5.54 7.06 -2.78
C GLN A 34 6.61 6.04 -3.22
N ASN A 35 7.10 5.22 -2.29
CA ASN A 35 8.18 4.25 -2.45
C ASN A 35 7.69 2.88 -1.98
N GLN A 36 6.98 2.18 -2.88
CA GLN A 36 6.34 0.90 -2.56
C GLN A 36 7.38 -0.23 -2.34
N ASP A 37 8.58 -0.08 -2.91
CA ASP A 37 9.74 -0.96 -2.74
C ASP A 37 10.24 -1.06 -1.29
N GLN A 38 9.96 -0.06 -0.46
CA GLN A 38 10.33 -0.04 0.96
C GLN A 38 9.40 -0.88 1.85
N MET A 39 8.27 -1.36 1.32
CA MET A 39 7.36 -2.23 2.06
C MET A 39 7.86 -3.66 2.08
N SER A 40 7.78 -4.31 3.24
CA SER A 40 7.96 -5.77 3.28
C SER A 40 6.79 -6.47 2.57
N ILE A 41 7.04 -7.68 2.06
CA ILE A 41 6.00 -8.51 1.42
C ILE A 41 4.82 -8.76 2.39
N GLU A 42 5.09 -8.91 3.68
CA GLU A 42 4.05 -9.10 4.71
C GLU A 42 3.18 -7.85 4.87
N GLN A 43 3.80 -6.66 4.94
CA GLN A 43 3.08 -5.40 4.98
C GLN A 43 2.25 -5.18 3.71
N ALA A 44 2.81 -5.51 2.54
CA ALA A 44 2.10 -5.43 1.27
C ALA A 44 0.85 -6.32 1.27
N ARG A 45 0.98 -7.57 1.73
CA ARG A 45 -0.17 -8.48 1.88
C ARG A 45 -1.19 -7.96 2.87
N ALA A 46 -0.75 -7.42 4.01
CA ALA A 46 -1.63 -6.87 5.04
C ALA A 46 -2.43 -5.66 4.53
N VAL A 47 -1.76 -4.70 3.87
CA VAL A 47 -2.43 -3.55 3.24
C VAL A 47 -3.39 -3.99 2.16
N CYS A 48 -2.99 -4.92 1.30
CA CYS A 48 -3.86 -5.42 0.24
C CYS A 48 -5.08 -6.14 0.81
N LYS A 49 -4.93 -6.90 1.91
CA LYS A 49 -6.05 -7.52 2.62
C LYS A 49 -6.98 -6.48 3.22
N PHE A 50 -6.44 -5.44 3.86
CA PHE A 50 -7.22 -4.34 4.44
C PHE A 50 -7.98 -3.54 3.38
N LEU A 51 -7.29 -3.23 2.28
CA LEU A 51 -7.83 -2.53 1.12
C LEU A 51 -8.57 -3.46 0.16
N GLY A 52 -8.74 -4.75 0.45
CA GLY A 52 -9.44 -5.72 -0.40
C GLY A 52 -9.02 -5.69 -1.88
N CYS A 53 -7.72 -5.64 -2.16
CA CYS A 53 -7.12 -5.70 -3.50
C CYS A 53 -6.07 -6.82 -3.57
N LYS A 54 -5.60 -7.19 -4.76
CA LYS A 54 -4.52 -8.17 -4.89
C LYS A 54 -3.17 -7.46 -4.89
N VAL A 55 -2.17 -8.09 -4.29
CA VAL A 55 -0.78 -7.57 -4.29
C VAL A 55 -0.29 -7.33 -5.72
N ALA A 56 -0.63 -8.21 -6.66
CA ALA A 56 -0.29 -8.08 -8.08
C ALA A 56 -0.93 -6.87 -8.78
N ASP A 57 -2.00 -6.28 -8.24
CA ASP A 57 -2.64 -5.10 -8.83
C ASP A 57 -1.85 -3.82 -8.54
N ILE A 58 -0.97 -3.87 -7.54
CA ILE A 58 -0.25 -2.73 -6.95
C ILE A 58 1.26 -2.88 -7.16
N PHE A 59 1.79 -4.04 -6.78
CA PHE A 59 3.21 -4.39 -6.87
C PHE A 59 3.41 -5.28 -8.10
N LEU A 60 3.49 -4.68 -9.28
CA LEU A 60 4.02 -5.36 -10.45
C LEU A 60 5.55 -5.28 -10.41
N PRO A 61 6.28 -6.36 -10.76
CA PRO A 61 7.73 -6.28 -10.90
C PRO A 61 8.03 -5.15 -11.90
N GLN A 62 8.95 -4.24 -11.55
CA GLN A 62 9.55 -3.39 -12.56
C GLN A 62 10.09 -4.31 -13.64
N GLU A 63 9.63 -4.12 -14.89
CA GLU A 63 10.29 -4.74 -16.03
C GLU A 63 11.74 -4.27 -15.99
N VAL A 64 12.63 -5.17 -15.58
CA VAL A 64 14.06 -5.03 -15.76
C VAL A 64 14.30 -5.15 -17.27
N CYS A 65 14.39 -4.00 -17.93
CA CYS A 65 14.95 -3.92 -19.29
C CYS A 65 16.43 -4.30 -19.27
#